data_AF-A0A6C0I8K9-F1
#
_entry.id   AF-A0A6C0I8K9-F1
#
_cell.length_a   1.000
_cell.length_b   1.000
_cell.length_c   1.000
_cell.angle_alpha   90.00
_cell.angle_beta   90.00
_cell.angle_gamma   90.00
#
_symmetry.space_group_name_H-M   'P 1'
#
loop_
_entity.id
_entity.type
_entity.pdbx_description
1 polymer ?
#
loop_
_entity_poly.entity_id
_entity_poly.type
_entity_poly.pdbx_seq_one_letter_code
_entity_poly.pdbx_strand_id
1 'polypeptide(L)'
;MNPLRKWILSNKYFIKCSEPKEKKALATHYLLDGGIWKVPMEEYPNFLRLLSTDLQNGLKYYISENRTGVFKFICDLDFYDSAEITNIQEYLVVIQKVISEYYDDQNVIVCGTDPKTVNEQIKTGFHLVWPKIWITVQNAKEIRLKIIEALYNEFGARKSFNSWEDVVDLAVYEDNGLRMVGCRKMVPCKNCKRDTRETCEKCDGTGKIDENRAYKPKLVLGKNVDQGYINAVMNDYYVMLLETSIMNYSSIPETKLCKELPVTIKKKTRTVSVDPLSSKIENFIKKVYKNSHSKIKIKKITKVDEFKYFAEPDDNFCLNVNRNHTSSGIYFQIKPTGVSQRCFCKKLSMEGRVSGYCKNFCSEEIPLSKVLENYLFPSTRSSKKKISNCSFTLATDKLICLNNCKNILFQLENELI
;
A
#
# COMPACT_ATOMS: atom_id res chain seq x y z
N MET A 1 -10.58 8.37 33.27
CA MET A 1 -10.27 8.67 31.85
C MET A 1 -8.86 9.24 31.80
N ASN A 2 -8.01 8.69 30.93
CA ASN A 2 -6.59 9.02 30.84
C ASN A 2 -6.35 10.52 30.64
N PRO A 3 -5.28 11.11 31.22
CA PRO A 3 -4.93 12.53 31.08
C PRO A 3 -4.99 13.07 29.65
N LEU A 4 -4.31 12.41 28.69
CA LEU A 4 -4.31 12.86 27.30
C LEU A 4 -5.71 12.80 26.68
N ARG A 5 -6.46 11.70 26.87
CA ARG A 5 -7.83 11.58 26.35
C ARG A 5 -8.77 12.63 26.94
N LYS A 6 -8.66 12.91 28.25
CA LYS A 6 -9.45 13.96 28.91
C LYS A 6 -9.15 15.32 28.27
N TRP A 7 -7.87 15.64 28.10
CA TRP A 7 -7.44 16.90 27.49
C TRP A 7 -7.91 17.06 26.04
N ILE A 8 -7.77 16.02 25.20
CA ILE A 8 -8.27 16.03 23.81
C ILE A 8 -9.78 16.31 23.75
N LEU A 9 -10.56 15.67 24.62
CA LEU A 9 -12.02 15.81 24.65
C LEU A 9 -12.45 17.18 25.17
N SER A 10 -11.85 17.65 26.27
CA SER A 10 -12.14 18.97 26.85
C SER A 10 -11.87 20.11 25.87
N ASN A 11 -10.82 20.00 25.06
CA ASN A 11 -10.47 21.00 24.05
C ASN A 11 -11.13 20.77 22.68
N LYS A 12 -12.00 19.76 22.54
CA LYS A 12 -12.70 19.42 21.30
C LYS A 12 -11.76 19.16 20.11
N TYR A 13 -10.61 18.56 20.35
CA TYR A 13 -9.63 18.20 19.32
C TYR A 13 -9.97 16.91 18.55
N PHE A 14 -11.06 16.22 18.90
CA PHE A 14 -11.55 15.07 18.16
C PHE A 14 -12.39 15.47 16.94
N ILE A 15 -12.12 14.86 15.78
CA ILE A 15 -12.93 14.99 14.56
C ILE A 15 -13.83 13.75 14.42
N LYS A 16 -15.15 13.97 14.33
CA LYS A 16 -16.11 12.87 14.16
C LYS A 16 -16.00 12.25 12.76
N CYS A 17 -16.25 10.94 12.66
CA CYS A 17 -16.27 10.23 11.38
C CYS A 17 -17.33 10.75 10.41
N SER A 18 -18.40 11.38 10.90
CA SER A 18 -19.45 12.02 10.10
C SER A 18 -19.04 13.36 9.50
N GLU A 19 -17.92 13.96 9.93
CA GLU A 19 -17.51 15.28 9.45
C GLU A 19 -17.10 15.23 7.96
N PRO A 20 -17.25 16.36 7.23
CA PRO A 20 -16.85 16.49 5.83
C PRO A 20 -15.36 16.21 5.60
N LYS A 21 -15.00 15.92 4.34
CA LYS A 21 -13.61 15.57 3.96
C LYS A 21 -12.63 16.71 4.26
N GLU A 22 -13.07 17.95 4.10
CA GLU A 22 -12.29 19.16 4.31
C GLU A 22 -11.85 19.28 5.78
N LYS A 23 -12.75 18.98 6.73
CA LYS A 23 -12.39 18.93 8.15
C LYS A 23 -11.44 17.78 8.46
N LYS A 24 -11.62 16.62 7.83
CA LYS A 24 -10.71 15.47 7.99
C LYS A 24 -9.32 15.75 7.40
N ALA A 25 -9.21 16.62 6.39
CA ALA A 25 -7.92 17.05 5.84
C ALA A 25 -7.09 17.86 6.86
N LEU A 26 -7.71 18.38 7.92
CA LEU A 26 -7.02 19.04 9.03
C LEU A 26 -6.50 18.05 10.08
N ALA A 27 -6.59 16.73 9.84
CA ALA A 27 -6.15 15.72 10.76
C ALA A 27 -4.65 15.82 11.03
N THR A 28 -4.29 15.95 12.30
CA THR A 28 -2.90 15.80 12.77
C THR A 28 -2.57 14.37 13.12
N HIS A 29 -3.56 13.58 13.54
CA HIS A 29 -3.38 12.20 13.94
C HIS A 29 -4.55 11.34 13.49
N TYR A 30 -4.25 10.14 12.99
CA TYR A 30 -5.20 9.06 12.81
C TYR A 30 -5.10 8.07 13.96
N LEU A 31 -6.24 7.67 14.50
CA LEU A 31 -6.28 6.67 15.54
C LEU A 31 -6.44 5.27 14.94
N LEU A 32 -5.48 4.40 15.23
CA LEU A 32 -5.48 2.99 14.84
C LEU A 32 -6.52 2.16 15.62
N ASP A 33 -7.11 2.70 16.69
CA ASP A 33 -8.31 2.20 17.35
C ASP A 33 -9.61 2.88 16.89
N GLY A 34 -9.52 3.78 15.90
CA GLY A 34 -10.65 4.46 15.25
C GLY A 34 -10.86 5.88 15.76
N GLY A 35 -10.96 6.83 14.84
CA GLY A 35 -11.11 8.24 15.14
C GLY A 35 -9.96 9.07 14.58
N ILE A 36 -10.08 10.38 14.73
CA ILE A 36 -9.16 11.36 14.15
C ILE A 36 -8.99 12.50 15.15
N TRP A 37 -7.76 12.96 15.36
CA TRP A 37 -7.48 14.15 16.17
C TRP A 37 -6.87 15.28 15.34
N LYS A 38 -7.24 16.50 15.70
CA LYS A 38 -6.65 17.76 15.25
C LYS A 38 -6.12 18.50 16.47
N VAL A 39 -4.84 18.33 16.75
CA VAL A 39 -4.11 19.05 17.78
C VAL A 39 -3.53 20.32 17.14
N PRO A 40 -3.83 21.52 17.64
CA PRO A 40 -3.21 22.75 17.16
C PRO A 40 -1.68 22.74 17.34
N MET A 41 -0.94 23.44 16.48
CA MET A 41 0.53 23.42 16.50
C MET A 41 1.10 23.98 17.81
N GLU A 42 0.45 25.02 18.33
CA GLU A 42 0.77 25.67 19.60
C GLU A 42 0.60 24.75 20.82
N GLU A 43 -0.28 23.76 20.72
CA GLU A 43 -0.56 22.78 21.77
C GLU A 43 0.21 21.47 21.59
N TYR A 44 0.97 21.34 20.49
CA TYR A 44 1.70 20.11 20.19
C TYR A 44 2.73 19.73 21.26
N PRO A 45 3.51 20.67 21.85
CA PRO A 45 4.40 20.34 22.96
C PRO A 45 3.66 19.78 24.19
N ASN A 46 2.46 20.28 24.46
CA ASN A 46 1.63 19.79 25.56
C ASN A 46 1.06 18.40 25.26
N PHE A 47 0.65 18.16 24.01
CA PHE A 47 0.28 16.83 23.53
C PHE A 47 1.39 15.80 23.76
N LEU A 48 2.63 16.12 23.36
CA LEU A 48 3.77 15.22 23.56
C LEU A 48 4.04 14.93 25.05
N ARG A 49 3.91 15.94 25.92
CA ARG A 49 4.08 15.78 27.37
C ARG A 49 2.99 14.91 28.02
N LEU A 50 1.75 15.08 27.59
CA LEU A 50 0.63 14.25 28.08
C LEU A 50 0.76 12.81 27.57
N LEU A 51 1.15 12.63 26.30
CA LEU A 51 1.40 11.30 25.74
C LEU A 51 2.58 10.61 26.44
N SER A 52 3.67 11.33 26.71
CA SER A 52 4.83 10.74 27.40
C SER A 52 4.47 10.28 28.81
N THR A 53 3.76 11.13 29.57
CA THR A 53 3.27 10.81 30.93
C THR A 53 2.38 9.57 30.91
N ASP A 54 1.46 9.50 29.96
CA ASP A 54 0.55 8.37 29.86
C ASP A 54 1.28 7.07 29.48
N LEU A 55 2.20 7.12 28.52
CA LEU A 55 3.00 5.96 28.12
C LEU A 55 3.92 5.48 29.24
N GLN A 56 4.54 6.40 30.00
CA GLN A 56 5.36 6.08 31.17
C GLN A 56 4.55 5.35 32.25
N ASN A 57 3.27 5.71 32.42
CA ASN A 57 2.34 5.04 33.33
C ASN A 57 1.74 3.74 32.76
N GLY A 58 2.25 3.23 31.63
CA GLY A 58 1.80 1.99 31.01
C GLY A 58 0.47 2.07 30.28
N LEU A 59 -0.07 3.27 30.07
CA LEU A 59 -1.32 3.46 29.32
C LEU A 59 -1.09 3.22 27.83
N LYS A 60 -2.06 2.57 27.18
CA LYS A 60 -1.96 2.17 25.78
C LYS A 60 -2.62 3.21 24.88
N TYR A 61 -1.90 3.62 23.84
CA TYR A 61 -2.37 4.51 22.80
C TYR A 61 -2.16 3.92 21.41
N TYR A 62 -3.01 4.33 20.47
CA TYR A 62 -3.08 3.78 19.12
C TYR A 62 -2.97 4.91 18.09
N ILE A 63 -1.91 5.71 18.17
CA ILE A 63 -1.80 6.96 17.44
C ILE A 63 -0.87 6.81 16.24
N SER A 64 -1.32 7.24 15.07
CA SER A 64 -0.50 7.53 13.91
C SER A 64 -0.48 9.03 13.68
N GLU A 65 0.71 9.61 13.61
CA GLU A 65 0.95 11.03 13.40
C GLU A 65 1.04 11.34 11.91
N ASN A 66 0.39 12.42 11.47
CA ASN A 66 0.43 12.85 10.08
C ASN A 66 1.59 13.80 9.81
N ARG A 67 2.14 13.69 8.60
CA ARG A 67 3.15 14.63 8.09
C ARG A 67 2.55 16.02 7.86
N THR A 68 3.39 17.01 8.05
CA THR A 68 3.26 18.37 7.48
C THR A 68 3.95 18.44 6.11
N GLY A 69 3.86 19.58 5.40
CA GLY A 69 4.50 19.74 4.08
C GLY A 69 6.02 19.55 4.11
N VAL A 70 6.65 19.99 5.20
CA VAL A 70 8.01 19.64 5.60
C VAL A 70 7.90 18.86 6.90
N PHE A 71 8.56 17.73 7.02
CA PHE A 71 8.48 16.81 8.17
C PHE A 71 9.85 16.16 8.42
N LYS A 72 10.06 15.53 9.57
CA LYS A 72 11.32 14.81 9.80
C LYS A 72 11.47 13.64 8.84
N PHE A 73 12.65 13.45 8.28
CA PHE A 73 12.90 12.33 7.39
C PHE A 73 12.79 11.02 8.17
N ILE A 74 12.01 10.11 7.62
CA ILE A 74 11.70 8.80 8.18
C ILE A 74 11.85 7.74 7.12
N CYS A 75 12.05 6.50 7.53
CA CYS A 75 11.98 5.35 6.65
C CYS A 75 11.29 4.20 7.41
N ASP A 76 10.18 3.67 6.90
CA ASP A 76 9.52 2.50 7.48
C ASP A 76 9.96 1.27 6.69
N LEU A 77 10.60 0.33 7.40
CA LEU A 77 11.17 -0.89 6.85
C LEU A 77 10.33 -2.08 7.31
N ASP A 78 9.68 -2.74 6.35
CA ASP A 78 8.84 -3.91 6.58
C ASP A 78 9.43 -5.15 5.87
N PHE A 79 10.31 -5.87 6.57
CA PHE A 79 10.89 -7.11 6.09
C PHE A 79 9.93 -8.28 6.28
N TYR A 80 9.83 -9.14 5.26
CA TYR A 80 9.22 -10.46 5.35
C TYR A 80 10.27 -11.49 4.93
N ASP A 81 10.61 -12.39 5.86
CA ASP A 81 11.65 -13.40 5.63
C ASP A 81 11.32 -14.72 6.34
N SER A 82 12.11 -15.76 6.06
CA SER A 82 11.97 -17.05 6.76
C SER A 82 12.42 -16.99 8.22
N ALA A 83 13.20 -15.97 8.57
CA ALA A 83 13.72 -15.71 9.91
C ALA A 83 13.56 -14.23 10.26
N GLU A 84 13.64 -13.90 11.54
CA GLU A 84 13.69 -12.51 12.00
C GLU A 84 14.97 -11.81 11.52
N ILE A 85 14.87 -10.52 11.18
CA ILE A 85 16.03 -9.68 10.90
C ILE A 85 16.62 -9.20 12.22
N THR A 86 17.69 -9.85 12.68
CA THR A 86 18.37 -9.50 13.94
C THR A 86 19.47 -8.46 13.75
N ASN A 87 20.13 -8.44 12.59
CA ASN A 87 21.22 -7.51 12.30
C ASN A 87 20.79 -6.35 11.37
N ILE A 88 19.99 -5.42 11.89
CA ILE A 88 19.57 -4.24 11.13
C ILE A 88 20.75 -3.32 10.75
N GLN A 89 21.89 -3.43 11.43
CA GLN A 89 23.05 -2.55 11.24
C GLN A 89 23.65 -2.68 9.84
N GLU A 90 23.66 -3.87 9.23
CA GLU A 90 24.15 -4.09 7.87
C GLU A 90 23.39 -3.24 6.85
N TYR A 91 22.05 -3.21 6.96
CA TYR A 91 21.21 -2.36 6.10
C TYR A 91 21.40 -0.87 6.43
N LEU A 92 21.57 -0.53 7.70
CA LEU A 92 21.79 0.86 8.13
C LEU A 92 23.08 1.44 7.57
N VAL A 93 24.17 0.66 7.45
CA VAL A 93 25.42 1.14 6.84
C VAL A 93 25.17 1.61 5.40
N VAL A 94 24.43 0.83 4.60
CA VAL A 94 24.09 1.18 3.22
C VAL A 94 23.17 2.39 3.16
N ILE A 95 22.12 2.41 3.99
CA ILE A 95 21.15 3.52 4.05
C ILE A 95 21.87 4.81 4.46
N GLN A 96 22.69 4.77 5.50
CA GLN A 96 23.44 5.93 6.01
C GLN A 96 24.44 6.46 4.99
N LYS A 97 25.06 5.58 4.18
CA LYS A 97 25.91 6.01 3.07
C LYS A 97 25.11 6.86 2.08
N VAL A 98 23.89 6.46 1.72
CA VAL A 98 23.02 7.27 0.85
C VAL A 98 22.67 8.60 1.53
N ILE A 99 22.27 8.58 2.80
CA ILE A 99 21.92 9.82 3.53
C ILE A 99 23.11 10.78 3.58
N SER A 100 24.33 10.26 3.78
CA SER A 100 25.56 11.03 3.86
C SER A 100 25.93 11.76 2.56
N GLU A 101 25.41 11.32 1.41
CA GLU A 101 25.61 12.04 0.14
C GLU A 101 24.81 13.34 0.07
N TYR A 102 23.70 13.42 0.81
CA TYR A 102 22.70 14.48 0.68
C TYR A 102 22.58 15.35 1.93
N TYR A 103 22.99 14.88 3.10
CA TYR A 103 22.89 15.62 4.36
C TYR A 103 24.13 15.42 5.25
N ASP A 104 24.52 16.51 5.92
CA ASP A 104 25.65 16.53 6.85
C ASP A 104 25.33 15.80 8.16
N ASP A 105 24.15 16.04 8.74
CA ASP A 105 23.69 15.34 9.93
C ASP A 105 23.12 13.97 9.52
N GLN A 106 23.63 12.93 10.16
CA GLN A 106 23.30 11.54 9.88
C GLN A 106 22.84 10.82 11.14
N ASN A 107 22.49 11.56 12.21
CA ASN A 107 22.04 10.91 13.43
C ASN A 107 20.69 10.23 13.15
N VAL A 108 20.62 8.92 13.38
CA VAL A 108 19.43 8.11 13.14
C VAL A 108 19.01 7.39 14.41
N ILE A 109 17.72 7.45 14.72
CA ILE A 109 17.07 6.66 15.76
C ILE A 109 16.35 5.51 15.08
N VAL A 110 16.65 4.29 15.52
CA VAL A 110 16.05 3.07 14.97
C VAL A 110 15.11 2.48 16.00
N CYS A 111 13.83 2.49 15.66
CA CYS A 111 12.77 1.96 16.49
C CYS A 111 12.29 0.62 15.92
N GLY A 112 12.45 -0.46 16.67
CA GLY A 112 12.02 -1.80 16.28
C GLY A 112 10.77 -2.24 17.05
N THR A 113 10.10 -3.26 16.55
CA THR A 113 8.99 -3.92 17.24
C THR A 113 9.16 -5.44 17.16
N ASP A 114 8.59 -6.17 18.11
CA ASP A 114 8.73 -7.64 18.16
C ASP A 114 8.26 -8.27 16.84
N PRO A 115 8.94 -9.28 16.29
CA PRO A 115 8.55 -9.90 15.02
C PRO A 115 7.16 -10.56 15.12
N LYS A 116 6.50 -10.77 13.97
CA LYS A 116 5.27 -11.57 13.94
C LYS A 116 5.16 -12.42 12.69
N THR A 117 4.55 -13.59 12.79
CA THR A 117 4.29 -14.45 11.63
C THR A 117 3.12 -13.93 10.80
N VAL A 118 3.32 -13.82 9.48
CA VAL A 118 2.32 -13.45 8.49
C VAL A 118 2.52 -14.34 7.26
N ASN A 119 1.51 -15.16 6.93
CA ASN A 119 1.54 -16.06 5.77
C ASN A 119 2.84 -16.88 5.67
N GLU A 120 3.19 -17.59 6.75
CA GLU A 120 4.41 -18.41 6.86
C GLU A 120 5.75 -17.66 6.82
N GLN A 121 5.73 -16.33 6.67
CA GLN A 121 6.92 -15.48 6.78
C GLN A 121 6.95 -14.77 8.14
N ILE A 122 8.14 -14.44 8.62
CA ILE A 122 8.38 -13.60 9.79
C ILE A 122 8.48 -12.15 9.32
N LYS A 123 7.55 -11.31 9.80
CA LYS A 123 7.56 -9.87 9.60
C LYS A 123 8.42 -9.20 10.66
N THR A 124 9.49 -8.53 10.24
CA THR A 124 10.34 -7.70 11.11
C THR A 124 10.23 -6.24 10.67
N GLY A 125 9.80 -5.36 11.58
CA GLY A 125 9.50 -3.96 11.26
C GLY A 125 10.42 -2.98 11.98
N PHE A 126 10.91 -1.96 11.27
CA PHE A 126 11.72 -0.87 11.83
C PHE A 126 11.26 0.49 11.33
N HIS A 127 11.08 1.45 12.24
CA HIS A 127 11.01 2.86 11.89
C HIS A 127 12.39 3.48 12.07
N LEU A 128 12.94 4.06 11.01
CA LEU A 128 14.13 4.89 11.06
C LEU A 128 13.69 6.34 11.09
N VAL A 129 14.27 7.15 11.97
CA VAL A 129 14.00 8.59 12.06
C VAL A 129 15.32 9.34 12.11
N TRP A 130 15.49 10.35 11.27
CA TRP A 130 16.62 11.28 11.30
C TRP A 130 16.18 12.60 11.93
N PRO A 131 16.43 12.84 13.23
CA PRO A 131 15.74 13.89 13.98
C PRO A 131 15.98 15.32 13.46
N LYS A 132 17.11 15.53 12.79
CA LYS A 132 17.58 16.83 12.30
C LYS A 132 17.46 17.02 10.79
N ILE A 133 16.99 16.01 10.06
CA ILE A 133 16.73 16.11 8.62
C ILE A 133 15.24 16.43 8.44
N TRP A 134 14.93 17.66 8.05
CA TRP A 134 13.59 18.11 7.70
C TRP A 134 13.46 18.09 6.18
N ILE A 135 12.44 17.42 5.67
CA ILE A 135 12.36 17.08 4.25
C ILE A 135 10.95 17.25 3.71
N THR A 136 10.84 17.51 2.41
CA THR A 136 9.58 17.47 1.66
C THR A 136 9.23 16.05 1.19
N VAL A 137 7.96 15.81 0.88
CA VAL A 137 7.50 14.52 0.33
C VAL A 137 8.23 14.18 -0.98
N GLN A 138 8.51 15.18 -1.82
CA GLN A 138 9.20 14.97 -3.08
C GLN A 138 10.62 14.47 -2.84
N ASN A 139 11.40 15.17 -2.01
CA ASN A 139 12.78 14.77 -1.71
C ASN A 139 12.86 13.43 -0.98
N ALA A 140 11.93 13.15 -0.05
CA ALA A 140 11.87 11.87 0.66
C ALA A 140 11.65 10.68 -0.30
N LYS A 141 10.81 10.86 -1.33
CA LYS A 141 10.58 9.84 -2.36
C LYS A 141 11.81 9.61 -3.23
N GLU A 142 12.54 10.65 -3.61
CA GLU A 142 13.77 10.51 -4.39
C GLU A 142 14.87 9.81 -3.58
N ILE A 143 15.04 10.19 -2.31
CA ILE A 143 16.00 9.54 -1.40
C ILE A 143 15.62 8.07 -1.18
N ARG A 144 14.33 7.75 -1.03
CA ARG A 144 13.85 6.36 -0.97
C ARG A 144 14.29 5.55 -2.20
N LEU A 145 14.18 6.11 -3.41
CA LEU A 145 14.64 5.41 -4.62
C LEU A 145 16.15 5.15 -4.59
N LYS A 146 16.93 6.12 -4.10
CA LYS A 146 18.38 5.96 -3.92
C LYS A 146 18.74 4.91 -2.86
N ILE A 147 17.99 4.85 -1.77
CA ILE A 147 18.11 3.79 -0.77
C ILE A 147 17.84 2.41 -1.41
N ILE A 148 16.75 2.27 -2.16
CA ILE A 148 16.40 1.01 -2.84
C ILE A 148 17.49 0.59 -3.83
N GLU A 149 17.98 1.54 -4.65
CA GLU A 149 19.08 1.30 -5.60
C GLU A 149 20.34 0.82 -4.87
N ALA A 150 20.72 1.48 -3.76
CA ALA A 150 21.89 1.10 -2.98
C ALA A 150 21.74 -0.27 -2.30
N LEU A 151 20.56 -0.57 -1.75
CA LEU A 151 20.27 -1.87 -1.14
C LEU A 151 20.30 -3.00 -2.20
N TYR A 152 19.75 -2.76 -3.39
CA TYR A 152 19.82 -3.70 -4.50
C TYR A 152 21.27 -3.93 -4.96
N ASN A 153 22.08 -2.88 -5.06
CA ASN A 153 23.48 -2.99 -5.48
C ASN A 153 24.34 -3.74 -4.45
N GLU A 154 24.09 -3.54 -3.16
CA GLU A 154 24.85 -4.20 -2.09
C GLU A 154 24.41 -5.66 -1.88
N PHE A 155 23.10 -5.90 -1.78
CA PHE A 155 22.55 -7.18 -1.35
C PHE A 155 21.91 -8.00 -2.48
N GLY A 156 21.85 -7.46 -3.69
CA GLY A 156 21.14 -8.05 -4.82
C GLY A 156 19.62 -7.95 -4.70
N ALA A 157 18.92 -8.69 -5.56
CA ALA A 157 17.47 -8.80 -5.54
C ALA A 157 16.97 -9.55 -4.28
N ARG A 158 15.90 -9.04 -3.65
CA ARG A 158 15.18 -9.79 -2.60
C ARG A 158 14.28 -10.88 -3.17
N LYS A 159 13.72 -11.68 -2.27
CA LYS A 159 12.67 -12.66 -2.56
C LYS A 159 11.48 -11.98 -3.27
N SER A 160 10.87 -12.70 -4.22
CA SER A 160 9.83 -12.17 -5.11
C SER A 160 8.56 -11.66 -4.40
N PHE A 161 8.31 -12.09 -3.16
CA PHE A 161 7.15 -11.67 -2.37
C PHE A 161 7.41 -10.45 -1.47
N ASN A 162 8.66 -9.96 -1.38
CA ASN A 162 9.05 -8.81 -0.57
C ASN A 162 10.28 -8.14 -1.18
N SER A 163 10.05 -7.42 -2.28
CA SER A 163 11.06 -6.62 -2.98
C SER A 163 11.60 -5.49 -2.11
N TRP A 164 12.68 -4.82 -2.53
CA TRP A 164 13.18 -3.64 -1.81
C TRP A 164 12.17 -2.50 -1.80
N GLU A 165 11.36 -2.38 -2.84
CA GLU A 165 10.23 -1.46 -2.92
C GLU A 165 9.14 -1.77 -1.90
N ASP A 166 8.92 -3.06 -1.58
CA ASP A 166 7.97 -3.47 -0.54
C ASP A 166 8.56 -3.28 0.86
N VAL A 167 9.87 -3.52 1.03
CA VAL A 167 10.57 -3.33 2.31
C VAL A 167 10.59 -1.87 2.70
N VAL A 168 11.03 -0.99 1.80
CA VAL A 168 11.10 0.45 2.08
C VAL A 168 9.73 1.04 1.77
N ASP A 169 8.84 1.16 2.76
CA ASP A 169 7.43 1.47 2.51
C ASP A 169 7.26 2.87 1.87
N LEU A 170 6.54 2.94 0.75
CA LEU A 170 6.18 4.19 0.09
C LEU A 170 4.98 4.88 0.80
N ALA A 171 4.13 4.12 1.47
CA ALA A 171 2.87 4.61 2.04
C ALA A 171 3.07 5.67 3.12
N VAL A 172 4.24 5.65 3.80
CA VAL A 172 4.65 6.70 4.75
C VAL A 172 5.04 8.02 4.09
N TYR A 173 4.84 8.17 2.77
CA TYR A 173 4.95 9.44 2.06
C TYR A 173 3.69 9.81 1.27
N GLU A 174 2.72 8.90 1.14
CA GLU A 174 1.51 9.09 0.31
C GLU A 174 0.26 9.24 1.17
N ASP A 175 -0.23 8.12 1.68
CA ASP A 175 -1.60 8.03 2.21
C ASP A 175 -1.66 8.01 3.73
N ASN A 176 -0.60 7.52 4.38
CA ASN A 176 -0.59 7.27 5.83
C ASN A 176 0.42 8.14 6.52
N GLY A 177 0.17 8.50 7.78
CA GLY A 177 1.19 8.99 8.69
C GLY A 177 2.16 7.91 9.17
N LEU A 178 2.92 8.17 10.22
CA LEU A 178 3.75 7.17 10.90
C LEU A 178 3.13 6.80 12.24
N ARG A 179 3.14 5.51 12.61
CA ARG A 179 2.74 5.09 13.97
C ARG A 179 3.73 5.68 14.97
N MET A 180 3.24 6.48 15.92
CA MET A 180 4.10 7.11 16.92
C MET A 180 4.81 6.06 17.77
N VAL A 181 6.07 6.32 18.12
CA VAL A 181 6.88 5.41 18.95
C VAL A 181 6.23 5.27 20.33
N GLY A 182 6.19 4.04 20.85
CA GLY A 182 5.45 3.68 22.06
C GLY A 182 3.95 3.40 21.86
N CYS A 183 3.35 3.86 20.75
CA CYS A 183 1.96 3.55 20.41
C CYS A 183 1.83 2.17 19.73
N ARG A 184 0.65 1.55 19.92
CA ARG A 184 0.27 0.23 19.41
C ARG A 184 -0.70 0.33 18.25
N LYS A 185 -1.15 -0.82 17.74
CA LYS A 185 -2.18 -0.91 16.70
C LYS A 185 -3.32 -1.82 17.16
N MET A 186 -4.55 -1.34 17.04
CA MET A 186 -5.71 -2.22 17.07
C MET A 186 -5.98 -2.77 15.67
N VAL A 187 -6.37 -4.04 15.59
CA VAL A 187 -6.84 -4.66 14.35
C VAL A 187 -8.30 -5.10 14.49
N PRO A 188 -9.07 -5.16 13.39
CA PRO A 188 -10.40 -5.75 13.44
C PRO A 188 -10.33 -7.17 14.00
N CYS A 189 -11.24 -7.52 14.91
CA CYS A 189 -11.32 -8.89 15.38
C CYS A 189 -11.87 -9.78 14.27
N LYS A 190 -11.09 -10.77 13.84
CA LYS A 190 -11.48 -11.73 12.81
C LYS A 190 -12.54 -12.73 13.28
N ASN A 191 -12.70 -12.90 14.60
CA ASN A 191 -13.63 -13.83 15.21
C ASN A 191 -15.02 -13.21 15.45
N CYS A 192 -15.15 -11.89 15.48
CA CYS A 192 -16.43 -11.22 15.77
C CYS A 192 -17.30 -11.26 14.49
N LYS A 193 -18.34 -12.11 14.44
CA LYS A 193 -19.42 -12.02 13.42
C LYS A 193 -20.29 -10.80 13.76
N ARG A 194 -20.86 -10.10 12.76
CA ARG A 194 -21.55 -8.81 12.98
C ARG A 194 -22.64 -8.88 14.06
N ASP A 195 -23.39 -9.97 14.12
CA ASP A 195 -24.56 -10.11 14.97
C ASP A 195 -24.25 -10.66 16.38
N THR A 196 -22.99 -11.05 16.63
CA THR A 196 -22.51 -11.60 17.92
C THR A 196 -21.31 -10.82 18.46
N ARG A 197 -21.11 -9.59 17.99
CA ARG A 197 -19.95 -8.78 18.40
C ARG A 197 -19.94 -8.59 19.92
N GLU A 198 -21.06 -8.21 20.51
CA GLU A 198 -21.20 -7.86 21.93
C GLU A 198 -20.85 -9.02 22.86
N THR A 199 -21.00 -10.26 22.40
CA THR A 199 -20.72 -11.48 23.17
C THR A 199 -19.39 -12.14 22.82
N CYS A 200 -18.56 -11.53 21.97
CA CYS A 200 -17.31 -12.17 21.55
C CYS A 200 -16.21 -12.06 22.62
N GLU A 201 -15.87 -13.18 23.24
CA GLU A 201 -14.81 -13.34 24.25
C GLU A 201 -13.40 -13.01 23.76
N LYS A 202 -13.16 -13.00 22.43
CA LYS A 202 -11.85 -12.62 21.89
C LYS A 202 -11.64 -11.12 21.83
N CYS A 203 -12.72 -10.37 21.62
CA CYS A 203 -12.68 -8.91 21.49
C CYS A 203 -13.36 -8.19 22.67
N ASP A 204 -13.89 -8.93 23.65
CA ASP A 204 -14.74 -8.44 24.75
C ASP A 204 -15.78 -7.43 24.30
N GLY A 205 -16.49 -7.74 23.21
CA GLY A 205 -17.50 -6.83 22.66
C GLY A 205 -16.96 -5.66 21.84
N THR A 206 -15.66 -5.35 21.88
CA THR A 206 -15.10 -4.13 21.27
C THR A 206 -15.00 -4.18 19.73
N GLY A 207 -15.05 -5.38 19.15
CA GLY A 207 -14.87 -5.61 17.71
C GLY A 207 -13.43 -5.45 17.21
N LYS A 208 -12.46 -5.17 18.10
CA LYS A 208 -11.05 -4.97 17.75
C LYS A 208 -10.14 -5.66 18.77
N ILE A 209 -8.89 -5.92 18.39
CA ILE A 209 -7.88 -6.57 19.24
C ILE A 209 -6.60 -5.74 19.18
N ASP A 210 -5.95 -5.52 20.34
CA ASP A 210 -4.61 -4.92 20.42
C ASP A 210 -3.58 -5.94 19.89
N GLU A 211 -2.82 -5.58 18.85
CA GLU A 211 -1.73 -6.44 18.36
C GLU A 211 -0.60 -6.61 19.40
N ASN A 212 -0.63 -5.84 20.49
CA ASN A 212 0.35 -5.86 21.58
C ASN A 212 1.79 -5.58 21.11
N ARG A 213 1.93 -4.84 20.01
CA ARG A 213 3.21 -4.49 19.39
C ARG A 213 3.33 -2.97 19.29
N ALA A 214 4.31 -2.43 20.02
CA ALA A 214 4.72 -1.03 19.92
C ALA A 214 6.13 -0.97 19.32
N TYR A 215 6.41 0.06 18.52
CA TYR A 215 7.79 0.39 18.21
C TYR A 215 8.44 1.03 19.41
N LYS A 216 9.68 0.66 19.68
CA LYS A 216 10.52 1.25 20.73
C LYS A 216 11.93 1.48 20.20
N PRO A 217 12.64 2.52 20.66
CA PRO A 217 14.04 2.70 20.34
C PRO A 217 14.84 1.44 20.62
N LYS A 218 15.68 1.03 19.67
CA LYS A 218 16.59 -0.12 19.78
C LYS A 218 18.04 0.32 19.76
N LEU A 219 18.35 1.31 18.94
CA LEU A 219 19.68 1.87 18.79
C LEU A 219 19.61 3.30 18.22
N VAL A 220 20.65 4.07 18.49
CA VAL A 220 20.89 5.40 17.95
C VAL A 220 22.30 5.41 17.37
N LEU A 221 22.46 5.86 16.12
CA LEU A 221 23.75 5.90 15.43
C LEU A 221 24.01 7.30 14.86
N GLY A 222 25.27 7.72 14.83
CA GLY A 222 25.69 8.98 14.23
C GLY A 222 27.06 9.45 14.73
N LYS A 223 27.69 10.39 14.02
CA LYS A 223 29.06 10.85 14.31
C LYS A 223 29.18 11.64 15.62
N ASN A 224 28.11 12.35 16.01
CA ASN A 224 28.08 13.25 17.16
C ASN A 224 26.99 12.85 18.16
N VAL A 225 26.79 11.55 18.35
CA VAL A 225 25.81 11.00 19.29
C VAL A 225 26.55 10.67 20.59
N ASP A 226 26.30 11.44 21.65
CA ASP A 226 26.85 11.16 22.96
C ASP A 226 25.96 10.19 23.76
N GLN A 227 26.54 9.52 24.76
CA GLN A 227 25.86 8.53 25.57
C GLN A 227 24.68 9.11 26.37
N GLY A 228 24.73 10.39 26.76
CA GLY A 228 23.65 11.07 27.45
C GLY A 228 22.41 11.21 26.56
N TYR A 229 22.60 11.63 25.31
CA TYR A 229 21.52 11.67 24.32
C TYR A 229 20.94 10.28 24.04
N ILE A 230 21.78 9.25 23.87
CA ILE A 230 21.31 7.86 23.70
C ILE A 230 20.44 7.47 24.88
N ASN A 231 20.93 7.66 26.11
CA ASN A 231 20.21 7.30 27.32
C ASN A 231 18.87 8.04 27.43
N ALA A 232 18.82 9.32 27.04
CA ALA A 232 17.61 10.11 27.05
C ALA A 232 16.58 9.58 26.03
N VAL A 233 16.97 9.35 24.76
CA VAL A 233 16.08 8.78 23.74
C VAL A 233 15.56 7.40 24.13
N MET A 234 16.39 6.57 24.77
CA MET A 234 16.05 5.19 25.11
C MET A 234 15.16 5.08 26.36
N ASN A 235 15.25 6.02 27.31
CA ASN A 235 14.63 5.88 28.63
C ASN A 235 13.67 7.01 29.03
N ASP A 236 13.73 8.17 28.38
CA ASP A 236 12.81 9.28 28.62
C ASP A 236 11.76 9.33 27.50
N TYR A 237 10.51 9.00 27.83
CA TYR A 237 9.40 9.00 26.88
C TYR A 237 9.16 10.36 26.22
N TYR A 238 9.40 11.46 26.93
CA TYR A 238 9.23 12.79 26.37
C TYR A 238 10.32 13.09 25.33
N VAL A 239 11.58 12.81 25.66
CA VAL A 239 12.69 12.96 24.69
C VAL A 239 12.50 12.02 23.51
N MET A 240 12.15 10.75 23.74
CA MET A 240 11.83 9.79 22.67
C MET A 240 10.78 10.34 21.71
N LEU A 241 9.64 10.82 22.23
CA LEU A 241 8.56 11.35 21.41
C LEU A 241 8.95 12.65 20.71
N LEU A 242 9.70 13.53 21.39
CA LEU A 242 10.19 14.79 20.82
C LEU A 242 11.12 14.53 19.62
N GLU A 243 12.03 13.58 19.75
CA GLU A 243 13.01 13.24 18.73
C GLU A 243 12.37 12.45 17.57
N THR A 244 11.36 11.61 17.85
CA THR A 244 10.74 10.72 16.85
C THR A 244 9.43 11.25 16.23
N SER A 245 8.83 12.30 16.78
CA SER A 245 7.66 12.99 16.19
C SER A 245 8.02 13.58 14.84
N ILE A 246 7.20 13.28 13.83
CA ILE A 246 7.41 13.71 12.44
C ILE A 246 6.73 15.04 12.12
N MET A 247 5.78 15.50 12.95
CA MET A 247 5.06 16.74 12.74
C MET A 247 5.98 17.94 12.94
N ASN A 248 5.97 18.85 11.96
CA ASN A 248 6.69 20.11 12.05
C ASN A 248 5.82 21.21 12.67
N TYR A 249 5.58 21.11 13.98
CA TYR A 249 4.80 22.10 14.72
C TYR A 249 5.58 23.39 15.00
N SER A 250 6.90 23.40 14.77
CA SER A 250 7.77 24.57 14.96
C SER A 250 8.09 25.31 13.65
N SER A 251 7.45 24.94 12.54
CA SER A 251 7.67 25.57 11.21
C SER A 251 9.14 25.60 10.77
N ILE A 252 9.89 24.55 11.10
CA ILE A 252 11.30 24.41 10.73
C ILE A 252 11.41 24.30 9.20
N PRO A 253 12.29 25.05 8.52
CA PRO A 253 12.45 24.95 7.08
C PRO A 253 13.03 23.58 6.67
N GLU A 254 12.89 23.24 5.38
CA GLU A 254 13.56 22.06 4.82
C GLU A 254 15.08 22.15 5.02
N THR A 255 15.69 21.06 5.47
CA THR A 255 17.14 20.94 5.61
C THR A 255 17.78 21.04 4.22
N LYS A 256 18.80 21.89 4.11
CA LYS A 256 19.52 22.08 2.85
C LYS A 256 20.22 20.79 2.43
N LEU A 257 20.06 20.42 1.17
CA LEU A 257 20.80 19.32 0.56
C LEU A 257 22.26 19.71 0.31
N CYS A 258 23.20 18.82 0.66
CA CYS A 258 24.63 18.96 0.37
C CYS A 258 24.94 18.73 -1.12
N LYS A 259 24.11 17.92 -1.78
CA LYS A 259 24.17 17.57 -3.20
C LYS A 259 22.78 17.67 -3.78
N GLU A 260 22.65 18.26 -4.96
CA GLU A 260 21.35 18.29 -5.63
C GLU A 260 20.86 16.85 -5.85
N LEU A 261 19.64 16.58 -5.39
CA LEU A 261 18.96 15.37 -5.81
C LEU A 261 18.76 15.47 -7.32
N PRO A 262 19.04 14.39 -8.09
CA PRO A 262 18.75 14.40 -9.50
C PRO A 262 17.30 14.83 -9.64
N VAL A 263 17.08 15.94 -10.33
CA VAL A 263 15.72 16.39 -10.59
C VAL A 263 15.14 15.29 -11.46
N THR A 264 14.34 14.41 -10.85
CA THR A 264 13.32 13.69 -11.59
C THR A 264 12.37 14.79 -12.02
N ILE A 265 12.74 15.48 -13.11
CA ILE A 265 11.86 16.45 -13.72
C ILE A 265 10.68 15.55 -14.04
N LYS A 266 9.57 15.72 -13.30
CA LYS A 266 8.26 15.51 -13.87
C LYS A 266 8.14 16.55 -14.96
N LYS A 267 8.89 16.32 -16.04
CA LYS A 267 8.64 16.83 -17.33
C LYS A 267 7.19 16.35 -17.51
N LYS A 268 6.28 17.31 -17.54
CA LYS A 268 5.05 17.17 -18.32
C LYS A 268 5.34 16.84 -19.79
N THR A 269 6.61 16.66 -20.18
CA THR A 269 7.04 15.81 -21.27
C THR A 269 6.92 14.34 -20.86
N ARG A 270 5.82 13.73 -21.30
CA ARG A 270 5.74 12.28 -21.54
C ARG A 270 7.01 11.83 -22.24
N THR A 271 7.96 11.31 -21.50
CA THR A 271 9.02 10.48 -22.06
C THR A 271 8.66 9.08 -21.63
N VAL A 272 7.58 8.61 -22.26
CA VAL A 272 7.33 7.19 -22.40
C VAL A 272 8.58 6.69 -23.10
N SER A 273 9.41 5.90 -22.42
CA SER A 273 10.23 4.94 -23.13
C SER A 273 9.25 4.20 -24.02
N VAL A 274 9.24 4.52 -25.32
CA VAL A 274 8.35 3.89 -26.28
C VAL A 274 8.87 2.48 -26.44
N ASP A 275 8.49 1.64 -25.49
CA ASP A 275 8.53 0.21 -25.67
C ASP A 275 7.67 -0.08 -26.91
N PRO A 276 8.24 -0.66 -27.98
CA PRO A 276 7.51 -1.01 -29.19
C PRO A 276 6.24 -1.82 -28.88
N LEU A 277 6.23 -2.58 -27.77
CA LEU A 277 5.08 -3.30 -27.25
C LEU A 277 3.93 -2.38 -26.84
N SER A 278 4.23 -1.28 -26.14
CA SER A 278 3.22 -0.34 -25.64
C SER A 278 2.50 0.37 -26.79
N SER A 279 3.22 0.76 -27.84
CA SER A 279 2.60 1.34 -29.04
C SER A 279 1.76 0.33 -29.82
N LYS A 280 2.16 -0.94 -29.90
CA LYS A 280 1.37 -2.00 -30.57
C LYS A 280 0.05 -2.27 -29.83
N ILE A 281 0.11 -2.42 -28.51
CA ILE A 281 -1.09 -2.60 -27.67
C ILE A 281 -2.00 -1.38 -27.77
N GLU A 282 -1.45 -0.17 -27.63
CA GLU A 282 -2.21 1.08 -27.72
C GLU A 282 -2.92 1.20 -29.07
N ASN A 283 -2.21 0.98 -30.18
CA ASN A 283 -2.78 1.08 -31.53
C ASN A 283 -3.86 0.03 -31.77
N PHE A 284 -3.67 -1.19 -31.26
CA PHE A 284 -4.68 -2.23 -31.34
C PHE A 284 -5.95 -1.84 -30.57
N ILE A 285 -5.82 -1.40 -29.32
CA ILE A 285 -6.96 -0.97 -28.48
C ILE A 285 -7.70 0.20 -29.13
N LYS A 286 -6.98 1.22 -29.62
CA LYS A 286 -7.57 2.35 -30.35
C LYS A 286 -8.36 1.94 -31.58
N LYS A 287 -7.85 0.93 -32.30
CA LYS A 287 -8.49 0.42 -33.51
C LYS A 287 -9.77 -0.33 -33.18
N VAL A 288 -9.74 -1.22 -32.19
CA VAL A 288 -10.91 -2.07 -31.85
C VAL A 288 -11.96 -1.32 -31.02
N TYR A 289 -11.55 -0.38 -30.18
CA TYR A 289 -12.44 0.51 -29.42
C TYR A 289 -12.51 1.92 -30.02
N LYS A 290 -12.60 2.04 -31.35
CA LYS A 290 -12.55 3.34 -32.05
C LYS A 290 -13.62 4.34 -31.56
N ASN A 291 -14.79 3.83 -31.18
CA ASN A 291 -15.93 4.67 -30.79
C ASN A 291 -15.82 5.23 -29.36
N SER A 292 -15.09 4.55 -28.45
CA SER A 292 -14.97 4.97 -27.05
C SER A 292 -13.56 5.38 -26.64
N HIS A 293 -12.53 4.81 -27.27
CA HIS A 293 -11.13 4.93 -26.85
C HIS A 293 -10.15 5.24 -28.00
N SER A 294 -10.60 5.89 -29.07
CA SER A 294 -9.71 6.25 -30.20
C SER A 294 -8.57 7.21 -29.83
N LYS A 295 -8.73 8.00 -28.75
CA LYS A 295 -7.78 9.06 -28.35
C LYS A 295 -6.93 8.72 -27.12
N ILE A 296 -7.08 7.54 -26.54
CA ILE A 296 -6.38 7.17 -25.30
C ILE A 296 -4.87 7.12 -25.48
N LYS A 297 -4.16 7.09 -24.37
CA LYS A 297 -2.78 6.63 -24.31
C LYS A 297 -2.63 5.64 -23.19
N ILE A 298 -1.88 4.58 -23.42
CA ILE A 298 -1.64 3.59 -22.37
C ILE A 298 -0.59 4.16 -21.41
N LYS A 299 -0.99 4.33 -20.14
CA LYS A 299 -0.13 4.83 -19.05
C LYS A 299 0.75 3.73 -18.48
N LYS A 300 0.20 2.52 -18.38
CA LYS A 300 0.85 1.40 -17.70
C LYS A 300 0.44 0.09 -18.35
N ILE A 301 1.42 -0.80 -18.53
CA ILE A 301 1.20 -2.19 -18.93
C ILE A 301 1.81 -3.07 -17.85
N THR A 302 1.04 -4.02 -17.35
CA THR A 302 1.45 -4.97 -16.33
C THR A 302 1.31 -6.38 -16.90
N LYS A 303 2.41 -7.13 -17.02
CA LYS A 303 2.33 -8.58 -17.27
C LYS A 303 1.90 -9.24 -15.96
N VAL A 304 0.75 -9.90 -15.96
CA VAL A 304 0.21 -10.57 -14.77
C VAL A 304 0.77 -11.99 -14.69
N ASP A 305 0.80 -12.68 -15.83
CA ASP A 305 1.33 -14.04 -15.99
C ASP A 305 1.67 -14.27 -17.48
N GLU A 306 2.13 -15.48 -17.83
CA GLU A 306 2.48 -15.85 -19.21
C GLU A 306 1.31 -15.78 -20.21
N PHE A 307 0.07 -15.68 -19.74
CA PHE A 307 -1.14 -15.69 -20.55
C PHE A 307 -2.01 -14.44 -20.34
N LYS A 308 -1.48 -13.41 -19.66
CA LYS A 308 -2.30 -12.25 -19.28
C LYS A 308 -1.50 -10.98 -19.09
N TYR A 309 -1.96 -9.91 -19.74
CA TYR A 309 -1.50 -8.54 -19.52
C TYR A 309 -2.67 -7.63 -19.13
N PHE A 310 -2.39 -6.59 -18.34
CA PHE A 310 -3.29 -5.47 -18.08
C PHE A 310 -2.71 -4.19 -18.68
N ALA A 311 -3.52 -3.45 -19.44
CA ALA A 311 -3.16 -2.14 -19.99
C ALA A 311 -4.10 -1.06 -19.45
N GLU A 312 -3.55 -0.10 -18.71
CA GLU A 312 -4.28 0.99 -18.09
C GLU A 312 -4.15 2.27 -18.93
N PRO A 313 -5.25 2.84 -19.45
CA PRO A 313 -5.21 4.05 -20.25
C PRO A 313 -5.14 5.33 -19.42
N ASP A 314 -4.98 6.46 -20.11
CA ASP A 314 -5.03 7.79 -19.51
C ASP A 314 -6.44 8.34 -19.27
N ASP A 315 -7.46 7.67 -19.80
CA ASP A 315 -8.88 7.93 -19.53
C ASP A 315 -9.49 6.94 -18.52
N ASN A 316 -10.69 7.27 -18.04
CA ASN A 316 -11.48 6.40 -17.17
C ASN A 316 -12.87 6.09 -17.77
N PHE A 317 -12.99 6.10 -19.10
CA PHE A 317 -14.26 5.90 -19.78
C PHE A 317 -14.66 4.43 -19.64
N CYS A 318 -15.82 4.20 -19.04
CA CYS A 318 -16.26 2.86 -18.72
C CYS A 318 -17.45 2.46 -19.58
N LEU A 319 -17.29 1.41 -20.39
CA LEU A 319 -18.34 0.89 -21.26
C LEU A 319 -19.59 0.45 -20.48
N ASN A 320 -19.42 0.02 -19.23
CA ASN A 320 -20.55 -0.36 -18.39
C ASN A 320 -21.43 0.83 -18.00
N VAL A 321 -20.84 2.00 -17.70
CA VAL A 321 -21.59 3.22 -17.32
C VAL A 321 -21.78 4.19 -18.49
N ASN A 322 -21.18 3.89 -19.64
CA ASN A 322 -21.12 4.74 -20.83
C ASN A 322 -20.68 6.20 -20.54
N ARG A 323 -19.74 6.38 -19.61
CA ARG A 323 -19.16 7.67 -19.22
C ARG A 323 -17.84 7.50 -18.46
N ASN A 324 -17.16 8.60 -18.18
CA ASN A 324 -15.97 8.61 -17.32
C ASN A 324 -16.33 8.38 -15.84
N HIS A 325 -15.56 7.51 -15.19
CA HIS A 325 -15.52 7.47 -13.73
C HIS A 325 -14.67 8.63 -13.18
N THR A 326 -15.13 9.24 -12.09
CA THR A 326 -14.43 10.37 -11.43
C THR A 326 -13.35 9.91 -10.45
N SER A 327 -13.48 8.72 -9.87
CA SER A 327 -12.62 8.21 -8.78
C SER A 327 -12.13 6.78 -8.97
N SER A 328 -12.28 6.22 -10.18
CA SER A 328 -11.87 4.84 -10.47
C SER A 328 -11.39 4.74 -11.90
N GLY A 329 -10.32 3.97 -12.13
CA GLY A 329 -9.82 3.69 -13.46
C GLY A 329 -10.53 2.54 -14.15
N ILE A 330 -10.20 2.38 -15.43
CA ILE A 330 -10.50 1.19 -16.22
C ILE A 330 -9.20 0.53 -16.65
N TYR A 331 -9.26 -0.72 -17.09
CA TYR A 331 -8.10 -1.42 -17.63
C TYR A 331 -8.55 -2.37 -18.73
N PHE A 332 -7.69 -2.59 -19.70
CA PHE A 332 -7.87 -3.62 -20.72
C PHE A 332 -7.14 -4.88 -20.29
N GLN A 333 -7.88 -5.97 -20.17
CA GLN A 333 -7.34 -7.31 -19.97
C GLN A 333 -7.04 -7.93 -21.33
N ILE A 334 -5.80 -8.36 -21.52
CA ILE A 334 -5.31 -8.93 -22.78
C ILE A 334 -4.89 -10.38 -22.51
N LYS A 335 -5.45 -11.31 -23.28
CA LYS A 335 -5.21 -12.76 -23.24
C LYS A 335 -4.89 -13.27 -24.63
N PRO A 336 -4.37 -14.52 -24.80
CA PRO A 336 -4.22 -15.14 -26.11
C PRO A 336 -5.51 -15.12 -26.96
N THR A 337 -6.67 -15.21 -26.30
CA THR A 337 -7.98 -15.22 -26.93
C THR A 337 -8.47 -13.84 -27.39
N GLY A 338 -8.02 -12.74 -26.76
CA GLY A 338 -8.50 -11.39 -27.11
C GLY A 338 -8.28 -10.34 -26.03
N VAL A 339 -8.90 -9.17 -26.26
CA VAL A 339 -8.89 -8.00 -25.37
C VAL A 339 -10.29 -7.68 -24.89
N SER A 340 -10.45 -7.42 -23.59
CA SER A 340 -11.69 -6.96 -22.99
C SER A 340 -11.45 -5.81 -22.02
N GLN A 341 -12.38 -4.87 -21.93
CA GLN A 341 -12.34 -3.80 -20.93
C GLN A 341 -12.94 -4.28 -19.60
N ARG A 342 -12.25 -3.91 -18.52
CA ARG A 342 -12.68 -4.08 -17.13
C ARG A 342 -12.56 -2.77 -16.36
N CYS A 343 -13.06 -2.75 -15.12
CA CYS A 343 -13.15 -1.54 -14.31
C CYS A 343 -12.77 -1.77 -12.84
N PHE A 344 -12.06 -0.81 -12.25
CA PHE A 344 -11.68 -0.83 -10.83
C PHE A 344 -12.77 -0.32 -9.88
N CYS A 345 -13.91 0.14 -10.41
CA CYS A 345 -14.99 0.72 -9.61
C CYS A 345 -15.61 -0.32 -8.66
N LYS A 346 -15.47 -0.07 -7.35
CA LYS A 346 -16.02 -0.89 -6.26
C LYS A 346 -17.43 -0.47 -5.81
N LYS A 347 -18.04 0.54 -6.46
CA LYS A 347 -19.37 1.04 -6.08
C LYS A 347 -20.42 -0.07 -6.26
N LEU A 348 -21.13 -0.39 -5.18
CA LEU A 348 -22.23 -1.36 -5.15
C LEU A 348 -23.55 -0.70 -5.60
N SER A 349 -23.57 -0.21 -6.84
CA SER A 349 -24.76 0.40 -7.45
C SER A 349 -24.85 -0.07 -8.88
N MET A 350 -26.08 -0.40 -9.32
CA MET A 350 -26.39 -0.79 -10.70
C MET A 350 -26.97 0.38 -11.52
N GLU A 351 -27.23 1.51 -10.87
CA GLU A 351 -27.85 2.68 -11.48
C GLU A 351 -26.94 3.27 -12.58
N GLY A 352 -27.53 3.45 -13.77
CA GLY A 352 -26.82 3.94 -14.96
C GLY A 352 -25.77 2.96 -15.51
N ARG A 353 -25.96 1.65 -15.31
CA ARG A 353 -25.05 0.59 -15.79
C ARG A 353 -25.75 -0.36 -16.76
N VAL A 354 -25.02 -0.78 -17.78
CA VAL A 354 -25.51 -1.67 -18.84
C VAL A 354 -25.48 -3.14 -18.39
N SER A 355 -24.53 -3.53 -17.53
CA SER A 355 -24.37 -4.90 -17.03
C SER A 355 -23.78 -4.94 -15.62
N GLY A 356 -24.66 -5.12 -14.63
CA GLY A 356 -24.32 -5.38 -13.23
C GLY A 356 -23.32 -4.39 -12.60
N TYR A 357 -22.58 -4.86 -11.59
CA TYR A 357 -21.54 -4.06 -10.93
C TYR A 357 -20.28 -3.96 -11.80
N CYS A 358 -19.61 -2.79 -11.82
CA CYS A 358 -18.39 -2.59 -12.61
C CYS A 358 -17.26 -3.56 -12.23
N LYS A 359 -17.15 -3.92 -10.95
CA LYS A 359 -16.15 -4.90 -10.50
C LYS A 359 -16.30 -6.27 -11.18
N ASN A 360 -17.51 -6.59 -11.66
CA ASN A 360 -17.84 -7.84 -12.33
C ASN A 360 -17.95 -7.67 -13.85
N PHE A 361 -17.92 -6.43 -14.35
CA PHE A 361 -18.09 -6.13 -15.76
C PHE A 361 -16.87 -6.58 -16.57
N CYS A 362 -17.15 -7.16 -17.73
CA CYS A 362 -16.21 -7.49 -18.78
C CYS A 362 -16.89 -7.12 -20.09
N SER A 363 -16.26 -6.28 -20.92
CA SER A 363 -16.79 -6.05 -22.27
C SER A 363 -16.73 -7.35 -23.09
N GLU A 364 -17.41 -7.34 -24.24
CA GLU A 364 -17.14 -8.30 -25.30
C GLU A 364 -15.63 -8.39 -25.55
N GLU A 365 -15.14 -9.62 -25.72
CA GLU A 365 -13.74 -9.90 -25.94
C GLU A 365 -13.44 -9.85 -27.44
N ILE A 366 -12.57 -8.93 -27.83
CA ILE A 366 -12.22 -8.70 -29.24
C ILE A 366 -10.92 -9.48 -29.54
N PRO A 367 -10.92 -10.41 -30.52
CA PRO A 367 -9.76 -11.23 -30.83
C PRO A 367 -8.51 -10.43 -31.22
N LEU A 368 -7.34 -10.87 -30.73
CA LEU A 368 -6.06 -10.27 -31.10
C LEU A 368 -5.75 -10.50 -32.59
N SER A 369 -4.99 -9.58 -33.19
CA SER A 369 -4.36 -9.89 -34.49
C SER A 369 -3.30 -10.97 -34.30
N LYS A 370 -3.12 -11.86 -35.28
CA LYS A 370 -2.16 -12.97 -35.15
C LYS A 370 -0.73 -12.48 -34.87
N VAL A 371 -0.38 -11.31 -35.42
CA VAL A 371 0.89 -10.63 -35.19
C VAL A 371 1.03 -10.21 -33.72
N LEU A 372 -0.01 -9.59 -33.14
CA LEU A 372 0.03 -9.14 -31.75
C LEU A 372 -0.05 -10.32 -30.78
N GLU A 373 -0.85 -11.34 -31.09
CA GLU A 373 -0.90 -12.60 -30.34
C GLU A 373 0.48 -13.26 -30.27
N ASN A 374 1.15 -13.50 -31.41
CA ASN A 374 2.48 -14.11 -31.43
C ASN A 374 3.55 -13.24 -30.76
N TYR A 375 3.36 -11.92 -30.73
CA TYR A 375 4.30 -10.99 -30.10
C TYR A 375 4.13 -10.96 -28.57
N LEU A 376 2.89 -11.02 -28.07
CA LEU A 376 2.58 -11.04 -26.63
C LEU A 376 2.71 -12.41 -26.00
N PHE A 377 2.41 -13.44 -26.79
CA PHE A 377 2.32 -14.85 -26.42
C PHE A 377 3.08 -15.69 -27.46
N PRO A 378 4.40 -15.48 -27.65
CA PRO A 378 5.20 -16.29 -28.56
C PRO A 378 5.07 -17.75 -28.13
N SER A 379 4.65 -18.60 -29.07
CA SER A 379 4.09 -19.91 -28.75
C SER A 379 5.04 -20.77 -27.91
N THR A 380 4.50 -21.33 -26.82
CA THR A 380 4.86 -22.66 -26.33
C THR A 380 4.59 -23.69 -27.44
N ARG A 381 5.48 -23.78 -28.43
CA ARG A 381 5.44 -24.79 -29.51
C ARG A 381 6.46 -25.89 -29.24
N SER A 382 6.10 -26.80 -28.35
CA SER A 382 6.39 -28.25 -28.39
C SER A 382 5.41 -28.88 -27.40
N SER A 383 4.48 -29.74 -27.78
CA SER A 383 4.65 -30.96 -28.56
C SER A 383 3.50 -31.20 -29.54
N LYS A 384 3.86 -31.51 -30.80
CA LYS A 384 3.02 -32.34 -31.65
C LYS A 384 2.88 -33.71 -30.97
N LYS A 385 1.68 -34.09 -30.54
CA LYS A 385 1.30 -35.52 -30.50
C LYS A 385 0.42 -35.80 -31.71
N LYS A 386 0.78 -36.90 -32.38
CA LYS A 386 0.30 -37.37 -33.67
C LYS A 386 -1.22 -37.31 -33.80
N ILE A 387 -1.67 -36.78 -34.92
CA ILE A 387 -2.98 -37.13 -35.48
C ILE A 387 -2.88 -38.59 -35.92
N SER A 388 -3.61 -39.47 -35.25
CA SER A 388 -4.05 -40.75 -35.81
C SER A 388 -5.55 -40.63 -36.08
N ASN A 389 -5.92 -40.79 -37.35
CA ASN A 389 -7.27 -40.68 -37.90
C ASN A 389 -8.31 -41.49 -37.12
N CYS A 390 -9.50 -40.92 -36.86
CA CYS A 390 -10.76 -41.40 -37.40
C CYS A 390 -11.97 -40.57 -36.96
N SER A 391 -12.75 -40.14 -37.95
CA SER A 391 -14.22 -40.02 -37.99
C SER A 391 -15.02 -39.58 -36.75
N PHE A 392 -15.67 -38.43 -36.91
CA PHE A 392 -17.05 -38.11 -36.52
C PHE A 392 -17.77 -39.08 -35.56
N THR A 393 -18.24 -38.56 -34.43
CA THR A 393 -19.62 -38.79 -33.97
C THR A 393 -20.06 -37.72 -32.97
N LEU A 394 -20.92 -36.82 -33.43
CA LEU A 394 -21.52 -35.70 -32.71
C LEU A 394 -22.69 -36.15 -31.80
N ALA A 395 -22.61 -37.34 -31.19
CA ALA A 395 -23.75 -38.00 -30.53
C ALA A 395 -23.57 -38.25 -29.02
N THR A 396 -22.37 -38.12 -28.46
CA THR A 396 -22.08 -38.48 -27.07
C THR A 396 -22.32 -37.36 -26.06
N ASP A 397 -22.20 -36.09 -26.46
CA ASP A 397 -22.34 -34.98 -25.50
C ASP A 397 -23.80 -34.68 -25.12
N LYS A 398 -24.78 -35.01 -25.98
CA LYS A 398 -26.20 -34.85 -25.64
C LYS A 398 -26.69 -35.90 -24.65
N LEU A 399 -26.23 -37.15 -24.74
CA LEU A 399 -26.67 -38.23 -23.85
C LEU A 399 -26.04 -38.08 -22.45
N ILE A 400 -24.78 -37.63 -22.38
CA ILE A 400 -24.09 -37.35 -21.11
C ILE A 400 -24.72 -36.13 -20.42
N CYS A 401 -25.03 -35.07 -21.17
CA CYS A 401 -25.70 -33.89 -20.62
C CYS A 401 -27.14 -34.19 -20.16
N LEU A 402 -27.89 -35.02 -20.92
CA LEU A 402 -29.25 -35.43 -20.54
C LEU A 402 -29.27 -36.35 -19.31
N ASN A 403 -28.30 -37.27 -19.18
CA ASN A 403 -28.18 -38.13 -18.00
C ASN A 403 -27.74 -37.34 -16.75
N ASN A 404 -26.88 -36.33 -16.91
CA ASN A 404 -26.50 -35.46 -15.80
C ASN A 404 -27.68 -34.59 -15.34
N CYS A 405 -28.51 -34.09 -16.26
CA CYS A 405 -29.74 -33.36 -15.89
C CYS A 405 -30.78 -34.27 -15.21
N LYS A 406 -30.92 -35.53 -15.63
CA LYS A 406 -31.83 -36.50 -14.98
C LYS A 406 -31.36 -36.89 -13.58
N ASN A 407 -30.07 -37.06 -13.36
CA ASN A 407 -29.51 -37.35 -12.03
C ASN A 407 -29.68 -36.18 -11.06
N ILE A 408 -29.56 -34.94 -11.55
CA ILE A 408 -29.80 -33.74 -10.73
C ILE A 408 -31.29 -33.59 -10.39
N LEU A 409 -32.20 -33.88 -11.33
CA LEU A 409 -33.65 -33.88 -11.05
C LEU A 409 -34.06 -34.96 -10.05
N PHE A 410 -33.48 -36.16 -10.14
CA PHE A 410 -33.75 -37.24 -9.18
C PHE A 410 -33.19 -36.94 -7.77
N GLN A 411 -32.08 -36.20 -7.66
CA GLN A 411 -31.57 -35.73 -6.37
C GLN A 411 -32.45 -34.64 -5.75
N LEU A 412 -33.01 -33.74 -6.56
CA LEU A 412 -33.89 -32.67 -6.08
C LEU A 412 -35.27 -33.17 -5.66
N GLU A 413 -35.80 -34.22 -6.31
CA GLU A 413 -37.07 -34.84 -5.93
C GLU A 413 -36.98 -35.64 -4.62
N ASN A 414 -35.80 -36.19 -4.28
CA ASN A 414 -35.56 -36.91 -3.02
C ASN A 414 -35.20 -35.99 -1.83
N GLU A 415 -34.98 -34.69 -2.06
CA GLU A 415 -34.78 -33.70 -1.00
C GLU A 415 -36.05 -32.90 -0.66
N LEU A 416 -37.16 -33.15 -1.36
CA LEU A 416 -38.46 -32.48 -1.18
C LEU A 416 -39.63 -33.41 -0.82
N ILE A 417 -39.34 -34.66 -0.43
CA ILE A 417 -40.24 -35.58 0.27
C ILE A 417 -39.66 -35.79 1.67
#